data_AF-A0A7I8KWW7-F1
#
_entry.id   AF-A0A7I8KWW7-F1
#
_cell.length_a   1.000
_cell.length_b   1.000
_cell.length_c   1.000
_cell.angle_alpha   90.00
_cell.angle_beta   90.00
_cell.angle_gamma   90.00
#
_symmetry.space_group_name_H-M   'P 1'
#
loop_
_entity.id
_entity.type
_entity.pdbx_description
1 polymer ?
#
loop_
_entity_poly.entity_id
_entity_poly.type
_entity_poly.pdbx_seq_one_letter_code
_entity_poly.pdbx_strand_id
1 'polypeptide(L)'
;MDQKKERGDLDTSGGKRIGPPTLGPAFNFMVQFSNRVQSCFKTQFKRSFRNDEGGNGNSALFIEREADSLWKLSLEKQLQAWRENPTWDTETPEIKVTVPKGSLCNLNVKFKVGLPPDAIYNIVIDPDNRRVFKNIKEVVSRKVLIDEGSRQVVEVEQTALWRFLWWSGTISVHVFVDQSRKDHTIRFKQGNIGFMKRFEGCWRVEPLFVDEEICSPQRPRTLSEYESCSGPKGRVGSLVTLEQLVQPTIVPPPPISWYLRGITARTTEMLVTDLLAEADRLRSFSDGSDSPEEDNGPGCTIVDSLPARDAGEMIKERWRLRRRARKNP
;
A
#
# COMPACT_ATOMS: atom_id res chain seq x y z
N MET A 1 -61.86 -2.22 38.48
CA MET A 1 -62.44 -2.89 39.66
C MET A 1 -61.47 -3.99 40.03
N ASP A 2 -60.74 -4.04 41.13
CA ASP A 2 -60.58 -3.21 42.33
C ASP A 2 -59.22 -3.65 42.92
N GLN A 3 -58.33 -2.71 43.27
CA GLN A 3 -57.87 -2.44 44.65
C GLN A 3 -57.35 -3.64 45.46
N LYS A 4 -56.03 -3.65 45.79
CA LYS A 4 -55.42 -3.32 47.12
C LYS A 4 -55.41 -4.57 48.05
N LYS A 5 -54.49 -4.88 48.97
CA LYS A 5 -53.53 -4.19 49.85
C LYS A 5 -52.74 -5.31 50.58
N GLU A 6 -51.45 -5.21 50.85
CA GLU A 6 -50.79 -5.06 52.19
C GLU A 6 -49.27 -5.22 51.90
N ARG A 7 -48.33 -4.30 52.13
CA ARG A 7 -47.84 -3.53 53.31
C ARG A 7 -47.27 -4.36 54.47
N GLY A 8 -45.95 -4.30 54.59
CA GLY A 8 -45.16 -4.55 55.81
C GLY A 8 -43.79 -3.92 55.65
N ASP A 9 -43.60 -2.72 56.22
CA ASP A 9 -42.36 -1.95 56.32
C ASP A 9 -41.40 -2.55 57.37
N LEU A 10 -40.10 -2.36 57.16
CA LEU A 10 -39.15 -1.88 58.18
C LEU A 10 -37.94 -1.28 57.40
N ASP A 11 -37.82 0.05 57.26
CA ASP A 11 -37.15 1.01 58.15
C ASP A 11 -35.64 0.70 58.39
N THR A 12 -34.65 1.60 58.30
CA THR A 12 -34.58 3.05 58.02
C THR A 12 -33.11 3.45 57.83
N SER A 13 -32.89 4.59 57.13
CA SER A 13 -31.83 5.61 57.34
C SER A 13 -30.38 5.26 56.99
N GLY A 14 -29.55 6.12 56.40
CA GLY A 14 -29.55 7.55 56.08
C GLY A 14 -28.07 7.88 55.71
N GLY A 15 -27.65 8.90 54.98
CA GLY A 15 -28.22 10.10 54.38
C GLY A 15 -27.09 11.14 54.26
N LYS A 16 -27.14 11.97 53.20
CA LYS A 16 -26.70 13.40 53.17
C LYS A 16 -25.15 13.67 53.13
N ARG A 17 -24.55 14.67 52.45
CA ARG A 17 -24.92 15.97 51.86
C ARG A 17 -23.94 16.44 50.76
N ILE A 18 -24.44 17.46 50.05
CA ILE A 18 -23.96 18.40 49.02
C ILE A 18 -22.74 19.27 49.39
N GLY A 19 -21.96 19.69 48.37
CA GLY A 19 -21.24 20.99 48.29
C GLY A 19 -20.39 21.16 46.99
N PRO A 20 -20.44 22.31 46.27
CA PRO A 20 -19.48 22.73 45.22
C PRO A 20 -18.65 23.98 45.67
N PRO A 21 -17.82 24.68 44.84
CA PRO A 21 -16.91 24.36 43.71
C PRO A 21 -15.45 24.89 43.92
N THR A 22 -14.42 24.44 43.16
CA THR A 22 -13.22 25.30 42.89
C THR A 22 -12.30 24.82 41.76
N LEU A 23 -11.97 25.78 40.87
CA LEU A 23 -10.83 26.02 39.96
C LEU A 23 -9.66 25.00 39.84
N GLY A 24 -9.21 24.77 38.59
CA GLY A 24 -8.01 23.99 38.20
C GLY A 24 -6.67 24.60 38.67
N PRO A 25 -5.50 24.02 38.31
CA PRO A 25 -5.01 24.07 36.93
C PRO A 25 -4.15 22.88 36.44
N ALA A 26 -3.84 22.90 35.14
CA ALA A 26 -2.53 22.55 34.57
C ALA A 26 -2.06 21.08 34.52
N PHE A 27 -1.92 20.61 33.28
CA PHE A 27 -0.86 19.73 32.78
C PHE A 27 -0.68 18.35 33.42
N ASN A 28 -1.22 17.32 32.74
CA ASN A 28 -0.49 16.11 32.41
C ASN A 28 -1.23 15.37 31.27
N PHE A 29 -1.21 15.98 30.08
CA PHE A 29 -1.59 15.32 28.84
C PHE A 29 -0.31 14.82 28.18
N MET A 30 0.11 13.59 28.49
CA MET A 30 1.09 12.90 27.66
C MET A 30 1.00 11.38 27.82
N VAL A 31 0.84 10.76 26.64
CA VAL A 31 1.13 9.36 26.28
C VAL A 31 0.13 8.30 26.74
N GLN A 32 -0.94 8.16 25.96
CA GLN A 32 -1.48 6.83 25.64
C GLN A 32 -1.95 6.80 24.18
N PHE A 33 -0.97 6.80 23.27
CA PHE A 33 -1.23 6.65 21.84
C PHE A 33 -1.40 5.18 21.46
N SER A 34 -2.45 4.92 20.67
CA SER A 34 -2.96 3.62 20.22
C SER A 34 -1.91 2.74 19.52
N ASN A 35 -1.84 1.49 19.96
CA ASN A 35 -0.87 0.46 19.53
C ASN A 35 -1.21 -0.23 18.17
N ARG A 36 -2.22 0.21 17.41
CA ARG A 36 -2.79 -0.61 16.32
C ARG A 36 -2.43 -0.21 14.88
N VAL A 37 -2.15 1.07 14.61
CA VAL A 37 -1.57 1.49 13.30
C VAL A 37 -0.07 1.25 13.29
N GLN A 38 0.54 1.34 14.46
CA GLN A 38 1.94 1.02 14.66
C GLN A 38 2.24 -0.46 14.38
N SER A 39 1.34 -1.42 14.59
CA SER A 39 1.66 -2.84 14.35
C SER A 39 1.85 -3.22 12.89
N CYS A 40 1.19 -2.54 11.95
CA CYS A 40 1.32 -2.82 10.50
C CYS A 40 2.70 -2.40 9.95
N PHE A 41 3.29 -1.33 10.47
CA PHE A 41 4.61 -0.85 10.05
C PHE A 41 5.74 -1.23 11.03
N LYS A 42 5.45 -1.48 12.33
CA LYS A 42 6.47 -1.85 13.35
C LYS A 42 6.90 -3.30 13.30
N THR A 43 6.06 -4.23 12.86
CA THR A 43 6.38 -5.68 12.89
C THR A 43 7.54 -6.03 11.95
N GLN A 44 7.73 -5.29 10.85
CA GLN A 44 8.89 -5.45 9.97
C GLN A 44 10.15 -4.83 10.55
N PHE A 45 10.03 -3.69 11.22
CA PHE A 45 11.19 -3.02 11.85
C PHE A 45 11.72 -3.80 13.06
N LYS A 46 10.85 -4.39 13.89
CA LYS A 46 11.27 -5.15 15.09
C LYS A 46 12.11 -6.39 14.79
N ARG A 47 11.98 -6.97 13.58
CA ARG A 47 12.71 -8.18 13.17
C ARG A 47 14.15 -7.88 12.69
N SER A 48 14.44 -6.63 12.34
CA SER A 48 15.80 -6.19 11.97
C SER A 48 16.71 -5.98 13.20
N PHE A 49 16.15 -5.76 14.39
CA PHE A 49 16.91 -5.44 15.62
C PHE A 49 17.43 -6.65 16.42
N ARG A 50 17.32 -7.87 15.91
CA ARG A 50 17.88 -9.06 16.58
C ARG A 50 19.09 -9.55 15.81
N ASN A 51 20.18 -8.78 15.87
CA ASN A 51 21.57 -9.23 15.93
C ASN A 51 22.42 -7.99 16.22
N ASP A 52 23.49 -8.19 16.99
CA ASP A 52 24.51 -7.22 17.43
C ASP A 52 24.32 -6.61 18.82
N GLU A 53 24.47 -7.48 19.84
CA GLU A 53 25.14 -7.08 21.07
C GLU A 53 26.66 -7.08 20.84
N GLY A 54 27.27 -5.90 20.91
CA GLY A 54 28.70 -5.73 21.18
C GLY A 54 29.50 -5.09 20.06
N GLY A 55 29.87 -3.82 20.23
CA GLY A 55 30.93 -3.22 19.43
C GLY A 55 30.85 -1.70 19.33
N ASN A 56 31.70 -1.02 20.10
CA ASN A 56 31.96 0.41 20.05
C ASN A 56 32.36 0.88 18.63
N GLY A 57 31.51 1.70 17.97
CA GLY A 57 31.84 2.35 16.71
C GLY A 57 30.70 3.10 16.02
N ASN A 58 30.93 4.41 15.77
CA ASN A 58 30.60 5.16 14.56
C ASN A 58 29.36 6.10 14.56
N SER A 59 29.68 7.40 14.47
CA SER A 59 28.78 8.54 14.15
C SER A 59 27.84 8.30 12.96
N ALA A 60 28.22 7.45 11.99
CA ALA A 60 27.40 7.10 10.84
C ALA A 60 26.06 6.42 11.21
N LEU A 61 26.06 5.56 12.24
CA LEU A 61 24.84 4.90 12.74
C LEU A 61 23.85 5.88 13.36
N PHE A 62 24.34 6.98 13.95
CA PHE A 62 23.48 8.03 14.49
C PHE A 62 22.81 8.84 13.38
N ILE A 63 23.56 9.20 12.32
CA ILE A 63 23.03 9.94 11.18
C ILE A 63 21.98 9.13 10.42
N GLU A 64 22.21 7.83 10.22
CA GLU A 64 21.22 6.95 9.58
C GLU A 64 19.94 6.84 10.41
N ARG A 65 20.06 6.72 11.74
CA ARG A 65 18.89 6.65 12.64
C ARG A 65 18.08 7.95 12.67
N GLU A 66 18.75 9.09 12.55
CA GLU A 66 18.11 10.40 12.47
C GLU A 66 17.42 10.61 11.12
N ALA A 67 18.11 10.31 10.02
CA ALA A 67 17.51 10.28 8.68
C ALA A 67 16.29 9.35 8.63
N ASP A 68 16.38 8.20 9.30
CA ASP A 68 15.30 7.22 9.41
C ASP A 68 14.06 7.74 10.15
N SER A 69 14.30 8.60 11.14
CA SER A 69 13.24 9.22 11.92
C SER A 69 12.61 10.38 11.16
N LEU A 70 13.41 11.15 10.41
CA LEU A 70 12.97 12.30 9.63
C LEU A 70 12.03 11.91 8.48
N TRP A 71 12.36 10.87 7.70
CA TRP A 71 11.46 10.46 6.61
C TRP A 71 10.15 9.87 7.14
N LYS A 72 10.16 9.18 8.29
CA LYS A 72 8.94 8.67 8.95
C LYS A 72 8.02 9.81 9.37
N LEU A 73 8.58 10.84 10.01
CA LEU A 73 7.82 12.04 10.38
C LEU A 73 7.25 12.75 9.15
N SER A 74 8.01 12.85 8.06
CA SER A 74 7.52 13.41 6.80
C SER A 74 6.37 12.58 6.21
N LEU A 75 6.51 11.26 6.16
CA LEU A 75 5.47 10.34 5.71
C LEU A 75 4.19 10.46 6.56
N GLU A 76 4.31 10.48 7.89
CA GLU A 76 3.16 10.61 8.79
C GLU A 76 2.41 11.94 8.57
N LYS A 77 3.14 13.05 8.39
CA LYS A 77 2.55 14.35 8.05
C LYS A 77 1.79 14.30 6.72
N GLN A 78 2.38 13.69 5.69
CA GLN A 78 1.74 13.56 4.38
C GLN A 78 0.50 12.66 4.44
N LEU A 79 0.55 11.54 5.16
CA LEU A 79 -0.63 10.69 5.38
C LEU A 79 -1.73 11.44 6.14
N GLN A 80 -1.36 12.31 7.09
CA GLN A 80 -2.34 13.13 7.79
C GLN A 80 -3.00 14.16 6.88
N ALA A 81 -2.25 14.84 6.01
CA ALA A 81 -2.81 15.76 5.01
C ALA A 81 -3.80 15.04 4.06
N TRP A 82 -3.48 13.79 3.69
CA TRP A 82 -4.39 12.93 2.90
C TRP A 82 -5.66 12.51 3.67
N ARG A 83 -5.59 12.32 4.99
CA ARG A 83 -6.79 12.02 5.80
C ARG A 83 -7.70 13.24 5.95
N GLU A 84 -7.12 14.42 6.09
CA GLU A 84 -7.87 15.68 6.22
C GLU A 84 -8.59 16.04 4.91
N ASN A 85 -7.96 15.77 3.77
CA ASN A 85 -8.58 15.91 2.46
C ASN A 85 -8.30 14.68 1.58
N PRO A 86 -9.17 13.64 1.66
CA PRO A 86 -8.97 12.39 0.93
C PRO A 86 -9.37 12.48 -0.54
N THR A 87 -9.87 13.63 -1.03
CA THR A 87 -10.36 13.80 -2.40
C THR A 87 -9.27 13.48 -3.42
N TRP A 88 -9.52 12.54 -4.32
CA TRP A 88 -8.60 12.12 -5.37
C TRP A 88 -9.37 11.63 -6.58
N ASP A 89 -9.02 12.14 -7.76
CA ASP A 89 -9.58 11.68 -9.02
C ASP A 89 -8.68 10.59 -9.60
N THR A 90 -9.20 9.36 -9.61
CA THR A 90 -8.47 8.22 -10.17
C THR A 90 -8.47 8.28 -11.69
N GLU A 91 -7.34 8.69 -12.25
CA GLU A 91 -7.08 8.65 -13.68
C GLU A 91 -6.91 7.21 -14.19
N THR A 92 -7.19 7.00 -15.47
CA THR A 92 -6.98 5.69 -16.10
C THR A 92 -5.50 5.42 -16.31
N PRO A 93 -4.96 4.24 -15.92
CA PRO A 93 -3.55 3.93 -16.11
C PRO A 93 -3.19 3.80 -17.61
N GLU A 94 -2.04 4.34 -17.98
CA GLU A 94 -1.44 4.15 -19.30
C GLU A 94 -0.69 2.82 -19.32
N ILE A 95 -1.21 1.83 -20.05
CA ILE A 95 -0.58 0.50 -20.18
C ILE A 95 -0.16 0.29 -21.64
N LYS A 96 1.14 0.25 -21.88
CA LYS A 96 1.75 0.01 -23.19
C LYS A 96 2.45 -1.34 -23.18
N VAL A 97 2.02 -2.22 -24.09
CA VAL A 97 2.60 -3.56 -24.26
C VAL A 97 3.03 -3.75 -25.70
N THR A 98 4.31 -4.08 -25.90
CA THR A 98 4.90 -4.35 -27.22
C THR A 98 5.51 -5.75 -27.24
N VAL A 99 5.41 -6.42 -28.39
CA VAL A 99 5.96 -7.77 -28.60
C VAL A 99 6.81 -7.71 -29.88
N PRO A 100 8.11 -7.33 -29.79
CA PRO A 100 8.94 -7.06 -30.96
C PRO A 100 9.25 -8.32 -31.79
N LYS A 101 9.72 -9.39 -31.16
CA LYS A 101 10.04 -10.67 -31.82
C LYS A 101 9.85 -11.85 -30.87
N GLY A 102 9.40 -12.98 -31.42
CA GLY A 102 9.18 -14.21 -30.66
C GLY A 102 8.19 -14.01 -29.52
N SER A 103 8.58 -14.45 -28.32
CA SER A 103 7.78 -14.32 -27.10
C SER A 103 8.23 -13.18 -26.17
N LEU A 104 9.19 -12.35 -26.59
CA LEU A 104 9.66 -11.22 -25.78
C LEU A 104 8.58 -10.12 -25.72
N CYS A 105 8.22 -9.71 -24.52
CA CYS A 105 7.20 -8.71 -24.24
C CYS A 105 7.79 -7.58 -23.41
N ASN A 106 7.68 -6.34 -23.89
CA ASN A 106 7.99 -5.15 -23.10
C ASN A 106 6.69 -4.54 -22.60
N LEU A 107 6.62 -4.31 -21.31
CA LEU A 107 5.54 -3.64 -20.60
C LEU A 107 6.07 -2.32 -20.08
N ASN A 108 5.36 -1.23 -20.36
CA ASN A 108 5.56 0.06 -19.72
C ASN A 108 4.19 0.54 -19.22
N VAL A 109 4.12 0.81 -17.92
CA VAL A 109 2.92 1.30 -17.26
C VAL A 109 3.23 2.59 -16.53
N LYS A 110 2.31 3.54 -16.64
CA LYS A 110 2.36 4.82 -15.94
C LYS A 110 0.98 5.13 -15.37
N PHE A 111 0.92 5.47 -14.09
CA PHE A 111 -0.32 5.82 -13.41
C PHE A 111 -0.06 6.69 -12.19
N LYS A 112 -1.07 7.48 -11.80
CA LYS A 112 -1.00 8.36 -10.64
C LYS A 112 -1.73 7.72 -9.45
N VAL A 113 -1.25 7.98 -8.25
CA VAL A 113 -1.83 7.44 -7.01
C VAL A 113 -1.89 8.54 -5.94
N GLY A 114 -3.03 8.64 -5.26
CA GLY A 114 -3.25 9.59 -4.17
C GLY A 114 -2.61 9.17 -2.86
N LEU A 115 -1.29 8.99 -2.84
CA LEU A 115 -0.49 8.72 -1.64
C LEU A 115 0.95 9.21 -1.88
N PRO A 116 1.71 9.56 -0.83
CA PRO A 116 3.10 9.98 -0.99
C PRO A 116 4.01 8.82 -1.44
N PRO A 117 5.14 9.10 -2.13
CA PRO A 117 6.02 8.07 -2.68
C PRO A 117 6.48 7.01 -1.68
N ASP A 118 6.81 7.40 -0.45
CA ASP A 118 7.20 6.47 0.60
C ASP A 118 6.10 5.46 0.97
N ALA A 119 4.82 5.88 0.93
CA ALA A 119 3.71 4.98 1.20
C ALA A 119 3.57 3.92 0.10
N ILE A 120 3.66 4.34 -1.16
CA ILE A 120 3.60 3.41 -2.31
C ILE A 120 4.80 2.48 -2.31
N TYR A 121 6.00 3.01 -2.07
CA TYR A 121 7.22 2.23 -1.95
C TYR A 121 7.05 1.13 -0.89
N ASN A 122 6.55 1.49 0.30
CA ASN A 122 6.31 0.55 1.40
C ASN A 122 5.32 -0.57 1.03
N ILE A 123 4.27 -0.26 0.26
CA ILE A 123 3.31 -1.28 -0.22
C ILE A 123 4.01 -2.29 -1.14
N VAL A 124 4.84 -1.82 -2.06
CA VAL A 124 5.45 -2.68 -3.08
C VAL A 124 6.51 -3.60 -2.46
N ILE A 125 7.35 -3.09 -1.54
CA ILE A 125 8.43 -3.88 -0.91
C ILE A 125 7.95 -4.78 0.23
N ASP A 126 6.68 -4.67 0.64
CA ASP A 126 6.11 -5.39 1.76
C ASP A 126 6.28 -6.93 1.58
N PRO A 127 7.01 -7.64 2.45
CA PRO A 127 7.08 -9.10 2.42
C PRO A 127 5.73 -9.82 2.55
N ASP A 128 4.68 -9.16 3.04
CA ASP A 128 3.30 -9.68 3.06
C ASP A 128 2.39 -8.93 2.08
N ASN A 129 2.93 -8.54 0.92
CA ASN A 129 2.19 -7.81 -0.11
C ASN A 129 1.06 -8.60 -0.79
N ARG A 130 0.89 -9.91 -0.49
CA ARG A 130 -0.28 -10.70 -0.93
C ARG A 130 -1.61 -10.15 -0.44
N ARG A 131 -1.62 -9.39 0.68
CA ARG A 131 -2.82 -8.69 1.18
C ARG A 131 -3.31 -7.62 0.21
N VAL A 132 -2.39 -7.09 -0.61
CA VAL A 132 -2.65 -6.05 -1.61
C VAL A 132 -2.81 -6.69 -2.98
N PHE A 133 -1.77 -7.38 -3.46
CA PHE A 133 -1.74 -7.93 -4.80
C PHE A 133 -2.37 -9.32 -4.84
N LYS A 134 -3.59 -9.40 -5.35
CA LYS A 134 -4.38 -10.65 -5.41
C LYS A 134 -3.78 -11.70 -6.33
N ASN A 135 -2.86 -11.30 -7.21
CA ASN A 135 -2.11 -12.22 -8.07
C ASN A 135 -0.98 -12.94 -7.32
N ILE A 136 -0.66 -12.56 -6.08
CA ILE A 136 0.35 -13.24 -5.26
C ILE A 136 -0.39 -14.22 -4.34
N LYS A 137 -0.06 -15.51 -4.44
CA LYS A 137 -0.61 -16.54 -3.55
C LYS A 137 0.11 -16.53 -2.20
N GLU A 138 1.44 -16.58 -2.24
CA GLU A 138 2.30 -16.59 -1.05
C GLU A 138 3.73 -16.20 -1.38
N VAL A 139 4.44 -15.71 -0.36
CA VAL A 139 5.91 -15.53 -0.38
C VAL A 139 6.52 -16.76 0.26
N VAL A 140 7.16 -17.60 -0.55
CA VAL A 140 7.75 -18.88 -0.13
C VAL A 140 9.02 -18.63 0.67
N SER A 141 9.88 -17.74 0.17
CA SER A 141 11.09 -17.35 0.86
C SER A 141 11.43 -15.89 0.60
N ARG A 142 12.06 -15.25 1.59
CA ARG A 142 12.67 -13.93 1.46
C ARG A 142 13.96 -13.92 2.28
N LYS A 143 15.08 -13.64 1.61
CA LYS A 143 16.39 -13.54 2.24
C LYS A 143 16.99 -12.18 1.92
N VAL A 144 17.37 -11.43 2.94
CA VAL A 144 18.13 -10.18 2.75
C VAL A 144 19.58 -10.58 2.48
N LEU A 145 20.10 -10.16 1.32
CA LEU A 145 21.48 -10.43 0.91
C LEU A 145 22.40 -9.28 1.31
N ILE A 146 21.92 -8.04 1.16
CA ILE A 146 22.63 -6.80 1.46
C ILE A 146 21.65 -5.85 2.14
N ASP A 147 22.09 -5.21 3.21
CA ASP A 147 21.36 -4.15 3.91
C ASP A 147 22.30 -2.97 4.17
N GLU A 148 22.13 -1.89 3.38
CA GLU A 148 22.84 -0.61 3.49
C GLU A 148 21.91 0.46 4.10
N GLY A 149 20.90 0.04 4.86
CA GLY A 149 19.88 0.91 5.46
C GLY A 149 18.88 1.43 4.41
N SER A 150 19.26 2.48 3.68
CA SER A 150 18.41 3.08 2.64
C SER A 150 18.31 2.24 1.35
N ARG A 151 19.19 1.25 1.21
CA ARG A 151 19.20 0.31 0.09
C ARG A 151 19.29 -1.13 0.61
N GLN A 152 18.46 -2.01 0.05
CA GLN A 152 18.47 -3.43 0.37
C GLN A 152 18.46 -4.27 -0.90
N VAL A 153 19.26 -5.33 -0.93
CA VAL A 153 19.15 -6.36 -1.97
C VAL A 153 18.60 -7.62 -1.33
N VAL A 154 17.47 -8.10 -1.85
CA VAL A 154 16.77 -9.26 -1.33
C VAL A 154 16.57 -10.32 -2.39
N GLU A 155 16.73 -11.57 -2.02
CA GLU A 155 16.33 -12.74 -2.79
C GLU A 155 14.93 -13.16 -2.36
N VAL A 156 14.02 -13.31 -3.32
CA VAL A 156 12.60 -13.58 -3.08
C VAL A 156 12.13 -14.72 -3.97
N GLU A 157 11.49 -15.71 -3.35
CA GLU A 157 10.72 -16.73 -4.04
C GLU A 157 9.23 -16.57 -3.71
N GLN A 158 8.40 -16.43 -4.74
CA GLN A 158 6.97 -16.18 -4.63
C GLN A 158 6.18 -17.11 -5.53
N THR A 159 5.01 -17.54 -5.06
CA THR A 159 4.04 -18.23 -5.90
C THR A 159 2.99 -17.22 -6.37
N ALA A 160 2.91 -17.02 -7.68
CA ALA A 160 1.92 -16.15 -8.30
C ALA A 160 0.76 -16.98 -8.89
N LEU A 161 -0.46 -16.45 -8.80
CA LEU A 161 -1.65 -16.97 -9.46
C LEU A 161 -1.69 -16.50 -10.91
N TRP A 162 -1.92 -17.45 -11.81
CA TRP A 162 -2.21 -17.18 -13.21
C TRP A 162 -3.67 -17.46 -13.50
N ARG A 163 -4.38 -16.48 -14.07
CA ARG A 163 -5.79 -16.63 -14.48
C ARG A 163 -6.01 -16.03 -15.86
N PHE A 164 -6.12 -16.88 -16.88
CA PHE A 164 -6.45 -16.43 -18.23
C PHE A 164 -7.29 -17.44 -19.01
N LEU A 165 -8.34 -16.93 -19.67
CA LEU A 165 -9.40 -17.72 -20.32
C LEU A 165 -10.03 -18.73 -19.34
N TRP A 166 -10.06 -20.02 -19.70
CA TRP A 166 -10.60 -21.14 -18.91
C TRP A 166 -9.54 -21.82 -18.03
N TRP A 167 -8.28 -21.36 -18.07
CA TRP A 167 -7.17 -21.98 -17.35
C TRP A 167 -6.78 -21.12 -16.16
N SER A 168 -6.52 -21.77 -15.03
CA SER A 168 -5.91 -21.17 -13.86
C SER A 168 -4.80 -22.06 -13.32
N GLY A 169 -3.72 -21.46 -12.84
CA GLY A 169 -2.58 -22.18 -12.31
C GLY A 169 -1.73 -21.32 -11.38
N THR A 170 -0.63 -21.89 -10.91
CA THR A 170 0.38 -21.21 -10.08
C THR A 170 1.74 -21.24 -10.76
N ILE A 171 2.49 -20.15 -10.67
CA ILE A 171 3.85 -20.02 -11.20
C ILE A 171 4.76 -19.66 -10.03
N SER A 172 5.86 -20.39 -9.84
CA SER A 172 6.92 -19.96 -8.93
C SER A 172 7.81 -18.92 -9.63
N VAL A 173 8.05 -17.81 -8.95
CA VAL A 173 8.83 -16.67 -9.39
C VAL A 173 9.99 -16.51 -8.42
N HIS A 174 11.22 -16.68 -8.92
CA HIS A 174 12.44 -16.46 -8.17
C HIS A 174 13.16 -15.21 -8.70
N VAL A 175 13.32 -14.18 -7.87
CA VAL A 175 13.91 -12.90 -8.25
C VAL A 175 14.86 -12.34 -7.20
N PHE A 176 15.90 -11.66 -7.66
CA PHE A 176 16.68 -10.72 -6.88
C PHE A 176 16.08 -9.33 -7.03
N VAL A 177 15.88 -8.63 -5.91
CA VAL A 177 15.24 -7.32 -5.86
C VAL A 177 16.19 -6.32 -5.19
N ASP A 178 16.61 -5.31 -5.94
CA ASP A 178 17.37 -4.15 -5.47
C ASP A 178 16.38 -3.03 -5.14
N GLN A 179 16.25 -2.74 -3.85
CA GLN A 179 15.31 -1.80 -3.26
C GLN A 179 16.10 -0.55 -2.84
N SER A 180 15.88 0.59 -3.48
CA SER A 180 16.46 1.89 -3.10
C SER A 180 15.36 2.81 -2.59
N ARG A 181 15.38 3.13 -1.29
CA ARG A 181 14.41 4.05 -0.68
C ARG A 181 14.70 5.49 -1.08
N LYS A 182 15.98 5.87 -1.17
CA LYS A 182 16.40 7.23 -1.52
C LYS A 182 15.86 7.67 -2.89
N ASP A 183 15.86 6.75 -3.85
CA ASP A 183 15.39 7.02 -5.22
C ASP A 183 13.96 6.54 -5.47
N HIS A 184 13.31 5.93 -4.46
CA HIS A 184 12.05 5.19 -4.58
C HIS A 184 12.02 4.24 -5.79
N THR A 185 13.12 3.50 -5.99
CA THR A 185 13.24 2.51 -7.07
C THR A 185 13.31 1.09 -6.55
N ILE A 186 12.64 0.16 -7.25
CA ILE A 186 12.64 -1.26 -6.93
C ILE A 186 12.89 -2.02 -8.23
N ARG A 187 14.14 -2.46 -8.42
CA ARG A 187 14.56 -3.21 -9.59
C ARG A 187 14.56 -4.68 -9.27
N PHE A 188 13.96 -5.49 -10.12
CA PHE A 188 13.97 -6.94 -9.95
C PHE A 188 14.54 -7.62 -11.19
N LYS A 189 15.27 -8.71 -10.96
CA LYS A 189 15.82 -9.56 -12.01
C LYS A 189 15.61 -11.02 -11.66
N GLN A 190 15.32 -11.81 -12.67
CA GLN A 190 15.15 -13.24 -12.54
C GLN A 190 16.40 -13.88 -11.93
N GLY A 191 16.19 -14.70 -10.90
CA GLY A 191 17.25 -15.51 -10.30
C GLY A 191 17.40 -16.86 -10.99
N ASN A 192 16.41 -17.75 -10.84
CA ASN A 192 16.45 -19.09 -11.43
C ASN A 192 15.69 -19.16 -12.75
N ILE A 193 16.23 -19.91 -13.70
CA ILE A 193 15.54 -20.23 -14.96
C ILE A 193 14.39 -21.19 -14.63
N GLY A 194 13.17 -20.82 -15.04
CA GLY A 194 11.96 -21.60 -14.77
C GLY A 194 10.94 -21.38 -15.88
N PHE A 195 9.72 -20.99 -15.50
CA PHE A 195 8.65 -20.63 -16.45
C PHE A 195 9.00 -19.44 -17.36
N MET A 196 9.95 -18.61 -16.93
CA MET A 196 10.45 -17.46 -17.70
C MET A 196 11.90 -17.70 -18.16
N LYS A 197 12.20 -17.23 -19.37
CA LYS A 197 13.55 -17.06 -19.90
C LYS A 197 14.14 -15.70 -19.52
N ARG A 198 13.29 -14.67 -19.46
CA ARG A 198 13.62 -13.34 -18.94
C ARG A 198 12.45 -12.81 -18.13
N PHE A 199 12.75 -12.34 -16.94
CA PHE A 199 11.79 -11.65 -16.08
C PHE A 199 12.55 -10.59 -15.29
N GLU A 200 12.51 -9.36 -15.76
CA GLU A 200 13.16 -8.24 -15.10
C GLU A 200 12.31 -6.99 -15.21
N GLY A 201 12.48 -6.06 -14.29
CA GLY A 201 11.74 -4.82 -14.32
C GLY A 201 12.18 -3.83 -13.27
N CYS A 202 11.55 -2.66 -13.31
CA CYS A 202 11.84 -1.53 -12.46
C CYS A 202 10.52 -0.84 -12.11
N TRP A 203 10.23 -0.79 -10.83
CA TRP A 203 9.29 0.17 -10.27
C TRP A 203 10.04 1.46 -9.94
N ARG A 204 9.42 2.59 -10.25
CA ARG A 204 9.89 3.91 -9.85
C ARG A 204 8.69 4.73 -9.41
N VAL A 205 8.83 5.38 -8.27
CA VAL A 205 7.77 6.20 -7.68
C VAL A 205 8.30 7.62 -7.54
N GLU A 206 7.65 8.57 -8.22
CA GLU A 206 8.06 9.97 -8.23
C GLU A 206 7.01 10.83 -7.51
N PRO A 207 7.40 11.93 -6.85
CA PRO A 207 6.45 12.82 -6.22
C PRO A 207 5.57 13.52 -7.27
N LEU A 208 4.29 13.67 -6.94
CA LEU A 208 3.32 14.44 -7.71
C LEU A 208 2.68 15.48 -6.78
N PHE A 209 2.85 16.76 -7.08
CA PHE A 209 2.30 17.85 -6.28
C PHE A 209 0.81 18.02 -6.60
N VAL A 210 -0.07 17.69 -5.65
CA VAL A 210 -1.52 17.65 -5.89
C VAL A 210 -2.11 19.05 -5.80
N ASP A 211 -1.71 19.80 -4.78
CA ASP A 211 -2.25 21.13 -4.50
C ASP A 211 -1.30 22.24 -4.99
N GLU A 212 -0.69 22.07 -6.17
CA GLU A 212 0.31 23.00 -6.72
C GLU A 212 -0.25 24.42 -6.97
N GLU A 213 -1.57 24.53 -7.16
CA GLU A 213 -2.26 25.81 -7.39
C GLU A 213 -2.16 26.74 -6.17
N ILE A 214 -1.94 26.21 -4.96
CA ILE A 214 -1.67 27.01 -3.73
C ILE A 214 -0.39 27.85 -3.90
N CYS A 215 0.57 27.35 -4.67
CA CYS A 215 1.87 27.98 -4.88
C CYS A 215 1.87 29.02 -6.01
N SER A 216 0.69 29.39 -6.53
CA SER A 216 0.55 30.41 -7.57
C SER A 216 1.20 31.74 -7.17
N PRO A 217 1.92 32.43 -8.08
CA PRO A 217 2.00 32.17 -9.53
C PRO A 217 3.14 31.24 -9.97
N GLN A 218 4.00 30.78 -9.07
CA GLN A 218 5.20 30.00 -9.41
C GLN A 218 5.00 28.52 -9.07
N ARG A 219 4.91 27.65 -10.09
CA ARG A 219 4.80 26.21 -9.86
C ARG A 219 6.10 25.63 -9.29
N PRO A 220 6.03 24.89 -8.17
CA PRO A 220 7.20 24.30 -7.55
C PRO A 220 7.76 23.16 -8.40
N ARG A 221 9.08 23.06 -8.47
CA ARG A 221 9.79 22.01 -9.22
C ARG A 221 10.38 20.94 -8.31
N THR A 222 10.60 21.29 -7.05
CA THR A 222 11.18 20.40 -6.05
C THR A 222 10.22 20.22 -4.87
N LEU A 223 10.38 19.11 -4.15
CA LEU A 223 9.57 18.84 -2.95
C LEU A 223 9.75 19.94 -1.89
N SER A 224 10.98 20.44 -1.71
CA SER A 224 11.26 21.50 -0.74
C SER A 224 10.59 22.84 -1.09
N GLU A 225 10.55 23.20 -2.37
CA GLU A 225 9.77 24.36 -2.84
C GLU A 225 8.28 24.16 -2.57
N TYR A 226 7.75 22.98 -2.91
CA TYR A 226 6.34 22.64 -2.71
C TYR A 226 5.94 22.72 -1.23
N GLU A 227 6.71 22.10 -0.34
CA GLU A 227 6.45 22.14 1.11
C GLU A 227 6.51 23.57 1.68
N SER A 228 7.41 24.40 1.15
CA SER A 228 7.55 25.79 1.60
C SER A 228 6.34 26.66 1.23
N CYS A 229 5.75 26.46 0.05
CA CYS A 229 4.61 27.26 -0.41
C CYS A 229 3.24 26.69 -0.01
N SER A 230 3.07 25.37 -0.05
CA SER A 230 1.80 24.71 0.31
C SER A 230 1.60 24.54 1.82
N GLY A 231 2.69 24.69 2.60
CA GLY A 231 2.69 24.51 4.03
C GLY A 231 2.33 23.06 4.44
N PRO A 232 1.84 22.84 5.67
CA PRO A 232 1.57 21.48 6.17
C PRO A 232 0.37 20.79 5.52
N LYS A 233 -0.44 21.51 4.75
CA LYS A 233 -1.68 21.01 4.14
C LYS A 233 -1.49 20.52 2.70
N GLY A 234 -0.37 20.83 2.07
CA GLY A 234 -0.08 20.41 0.70
C GLY A 234 0.08 18.89 0.61
N ARG A 235 -0.74 18.26 -0.22
CA ARG A 235 -0.70 16.81 -0.43
C ARG A 235 0.26 16.45 -1.55
N VAL A 236 1.13 15.49 -1.25
CA VAL A 236 2.01 14.85 -2.24
C VAL A 236 1.40 13.50 -2.62
N GLY A 237 1.05 13.36 -3.89
CA GLY A 237 0.71 12.11 -4.53
C GLY A 237 1.94 11.44 -5.15
N SER A 238 1.70 10.36 -5.88
CA SER A 238 2.74 9.59 -6.55
C SER A 238 2.45 9.43 -8.03
N LEU A 239 3.49 9.61 -8.84
CA LEU A 239 3.54 9.10 -10.19
C LEU A 239 4.31 7.77 -10.18
N VAL A 240 3.62 6.68 -10.49
CA VAL A 240 4.20 5.34 -10.48
C VAL A 240 4.47 4.89 -11.90
N THR A 241 5.69 4.40 -12.14
CA THR A 241 6.07 3.75 -13.40
C THR A 241 6.53 2.32 -13.14
N LEU A 242 6.10 1.41 -14.01
CA LEU A 242 6.55 0.03 -14.06
C LEU A 242 7.05 -0.27 -15.47
N GLU A 243 8.33 -0.54 -15.58
CA GLU A 243 8.95 -1.08 -16.79
C GLU A 243 9.30 -2.53 -16.57
N GLN A 244 8.89 -3.42 -17.47
CA GLN A 244 9.11 -4.85 -17.28
C GLN A 244 9.35 -5.55 -18.61
N LEU A 245 10.35 -6.42 -18.60
CA LEU A 245 10.70 -7.33 -19.68
C LEU A 245 10.28 -8.75 -19.29
N VAL A 246 9.41 -9.35 -20.10
CA VAL A 246 8.93 -10.72 -19.89
C VAL A 246 9.19 -11.55 -21.13
N GLN A 247 9.79 -12.71 -20.95
CA GLN A 247 9.93 -13.71 -22.00
C GLN A 247 9.63 -15.08 -21.40
N PRO A 248 8.52 -15.73 -21.76
CA PRO A 248 8.24 -17.08 -21.31
C PRO A 248 9.19 -18.08 -21.97
N THR A 249 9.50 -19.16 -21.24
CA THR A 249 10.31 -20.29 -21.73
C THR A 249 9.54 -21.10 -22.79
N ILE A 250 8.22 -21.24 -22.60
CA ILE A 250 7.32 -21.92 -23.55
C ILE A 250 6.65 -20.86 -24.43
N VAL A 251 6.78 -21.02 -25.74
CA VAL A 251 6.12 -20.15 -26.71
C VAL A 251 4.63 -20.49 -26.72
N PRO A 252 3.74 -19.51 -26.49
CA PRO A 252 2.30 -19.76 -26.53
C PRO A 252 1.83 -20.10 -27.96
N PRO A 253 0.66 -20.73 -28.13
CA PRO A 253 0.13 -21.02 -29.46
C PRO A 253 -0.10 -19.71 -30.27
N PRO A 254 0.12 -19.73 -31.60
CA PRO A 254 -0.15 -18.58 -32.46
C PRO A 254 -1.61 -18.07 -32.39
N PRO A 255 -1.87 -16.77 -32.57
CA PRO A 255 -0.90 -15.67 -32.74
C PRO A 255 -0.27 -15.22 -31.42
N ILE A 256 1.03 -15.52 -31.25
CA ILE A 256 1.82 -15.34 -30.02
C ILE A 256 1.75 -13.90 -29.49
N SER A 257 1.92 -12.93 -30.39
CA SER A 257 2.01 -11.51 -30.04
C SER A 257 0.69 -10.96 -29.49
N TRP A 258 -0.44 -11.38 -30.04
CA TRP A 258 -1.76 -11.00 -29.54
C TRP A 258 -2.03 -11.60 -28.15
N TYR A 259 -1.69 -12.89 -27.98
CA TYR A 259 -1.88 -13.61 -26.73
C TYR A 259 -1.07 -12.99 -25.58
N LEU A 260 0.25 -12.84 -25.77
CA LEU A 260 1.13 -12.25 -24.76
C LEU A 260 0.73 -10.81 -24.45
N ARG A 261 0.40 -10.02 -25.48
CA ARG A 261 -0.05 -8.64 -25.28
C ARG A 261 -1.32 -8.57 -24.43
N GLY A 262 -2.30 -9.41 -24.72
CA GLY A 262 -3.58 -9.43 -24.01
C GLY A 262 -3.42 -9.84 -22.55
N ILE A 263 -2.62 -10.88 -22.27
CA ILE A 263 -2.42 -11.36 -20.90
C ILE A 263 -1.61 -10.37 -20.09
N THR A 264 -0.43 -9.96 -20.59
CA THR A 264 0.44 -9.05 -19.85
C THR A 264 -0.32 -7.77 -19.50
N ALA A 265 -1.09 -7.22 -20.44
CA ALA A 265 -1.89 -6.03 -20.16
C ALA A 265 -2.98 -6.28 -19.10
N ARG A 266 -3.71 -7.39 -19.16
CA ARG A 266 -4.77 -7.71 -18.19
C ARG A 266 -4.22 -7.99 -16.79
N THR A 267 -3.15 -8.77 -16.69
CA THR A 267 -2.48 -9.06 -15.42
C THR A 267 -1.96 -7.77 -14.78
N THR A 268 -1.38 -6.89 -15.58
CA THR A 268 -0.88 -5.60 -15.07
C THR A 268 -2.02 -4.67 -14.68
N GLU A 269 -3.13 -4.66 -15.40
CA GLU A 269 -4.30 -3.86 -15.01
C GLU A 269 -4.85 -4.30 -13.65
N MET A 270 -4.95 -5.61 -13.40
CA MET A 270 -5.35 -6.13 -12.07
C MET A 270 -4.37 -5.68 -10.98
N LEU A 271 -3.06 -5.75 -11.26
CA LEU A 271 -2.03 -5.35 -10.32
C LEU A 271 -2.14 -3.85 -9.98
N VAL A 272 -2.36 -2.99 -10.98
CA VAL A 272 -2.56 -1.55 -10.77
C VAL A 272 -3.84 -1.28 -9.98
N THR A 273 -4.95 -1.95 -10.32
CA THR A 273 -6.22 -1.81 -9.60
C THR A 273 -6.10 -2.23 -8.14
N ASP A 274 -5.38 -3.31 -7.84
CA ASP A 274 -5.12 -3.75 -6.47
C ASP A 274 -4.34 -2.69 -5.68
N LEU A 275 -3.31 -2.09 -6.29
CA LEU A 275 -2.53 -1.02 -5.66
C LEU A 275 -3.36 0.24 -5.41
N LEU A 276 -4.18 0.65 -6.39
CA LEU A 276 -5.08 1.79 -6.25
C LEU A 276 -6.12 1.54 -5.14
N ALA A 277 -6.71 0.35 -5.08
CA ALA A 277 -7.66 0.00 -4.03
C ALA A 277 -7.03 0.06 -2.62
N GLU A 278 -5.78 -0.40 -2.48
CA GLU A 278 -5.06 -0.27 -1.20
C GLU A 278 -4.77 1.19 -0.86
N ALA A 279 -4.42 2.01 -1.85
CA ALA A 279 -4.22 3.43 -1.64
C ALA A 279 -5.50 4.14 -1.17
N ASP A 280 -6.63 3.80 -1.77
CA ASP A 280 -7.95 4.30 -1.39
C ASP A 280 -8.29 3.91 0.05
N ARG A 281 -8.03 2.64 0.42
CA ARG A 281 -8.23 2.12 1.78
C ARG A 281 -7.39 2.88 2.81
N LEU A 282 -6.12 3.17 2.50
CA LEU A 282 -5.20 3.89 3.38
C LEU A 282 -5.59 5.36 3.57
N ARG A 283 -6.16 6.00 2.53
CA ARG A 283 -6.71 7.36 2.62
C ARG A 283 -7.99 7.43 3.44
N SER A 284 -8.85 6.42 3.31
CA SER A 284 -10.20 6.40 3.89
C SER A 284 -10.24 6.00 5.37
N PHE A 285 -9.09 5.65 5.95
CA PHE A 285 -8.99 5.27 7.35
C PHE A 285 -9.04 6.54 8.24
N SER A 286 -10.25 6.93 8.64
CA SER A 286 -10.51 7.93 9.68
C SER A 286 -10.71 7.22 11.02
N ASP A 287 -9.93 7.56 12.04
CA ASP A 287 -10.18 7.13 13.42
C ASP A 287 -11.52 7.74 13.89
N GLY A 288 -12.59 6.95 13.94
CA GLY A 288 -13.92 7.45 14.27
C GLY A 288 -15.01 6.38 14.39
N SER A 289 -14.89 5.49 15.38
CA SER A 289 -16.02 4.86 16.12
C SER A 289 -15.47 3.93 17.20
N ASP A 290 -15.03 4.51 18.33
CA ASP A 290 -14.99 3.78 19.59
C ASP A 290 -16.42 3.75 20.15
N SER A 291 -17.12 2.63 19.96
CA SER A 291 -18.19 2.21 20.86
C SER A 291 -17.63 1.06 21.71
N PRO A 292 -17.71 1.12 23.04
CA PRO A 292 -17.25 0.03 23.89
C PRO A 292 -18.31 -1.07 23.85
N GLU A 293 -18.08 -2.11 23.07
CA GLU A 293 -18.80 -3.38 23.23
C GLU A 293 -17.84 -4.44 23.73
N GLU A 294 -18.29 -5.08 24.80
CA GLU A 294 -17.56 -6.02 25.64
C GLU A 294 -17.09 -7.24 24.88
N ASP A 295 -15.90 -7.69 25.31
CA ASP A 295 -15.25 -8.94 24.98
C ASP A 295 -16.15 -10.15 25.23
N ASN A 296 -16.51 -10.85 24.15
CA ASN A 296 -16.74 -12.30 24.12
C ASN A 296 -16.52 -12.78 22.66
N GLY A 297 -15.38 -13.42 22.37
CA GLY A 297 -15.14 -14.07 21.07
C GLY A 297 -16.08 -15.28 20.82
N PRO A 298 -16.03 -15.96 19.64
CA PRO A 298 -15.09 -15.85 18.52
C PRO A 298 -15.78 -15.63 17.14
N GLY A 299 -15.00 -15.17 16.15
CA GLY A 299 -15.36 -15.28 14.73
C GLY A 299 -15.23 -13.97 13.96
N CYS A 300 -14.25 -13.90 13.05
CA CYS A 300 -14.19 -12.84 12.05
C CYS A 300 -15.39 -12.97 11.10
N THR A 301 -16.47 -12.26 11.41
CA THR A 301 -17.50 -11.92 10.44
C THR A 301 -16.91 -10.94 9.45
N ILE A 302 -16.82 -11.43 8.21
CA ILE A 302 -16.50 -10.67 7.00
C ILE A 302 -17.50 -9.52 6.92
N VAL A 303 -17.05 -8.30 7.25
CA VAL A 303 -17.79 -7.10 6.89
C VAL A 303 -17.52 -6.86 5.41
N ASP A 304 -18.58 -6.94 4.61
CA ASP A 304 -18.58 -6.92 3.15
C ASP A 304 -17.68 -5.82 2.59
N SER A 305 -16.50 -6.25 2.13
CA SER A 305 -15.67 -5.46 1.25
C SER A 305 -16.39 -5.39 -0.09
N LEU A 306 -16.47 -4.19 -0.69
CA LEU A 306 -16.88 -4.00 -2.09
C LEU A 306 -16.37 -5.19 -2.94
N PRO A 307 -17.28 -5.96 -3.57
CA PRO A 307 -16.92 -7.29 -4.00
C PRO A 307 -15.88 -7.18 -5.10
N ALA A 308 -14.77 -7.90 -4.98
CA ALA A 308 -13.77 -8.07 -6.04
C ALA A 308 -14.35 -8.52 -7.39
N ARG A 309 -15.63 -8.94 -7.42
CA ARG A 309 -16.44 -9.17 -8.63
C ARG A 309 -16.60 -7.89 -9.46
N ASP A 310 -16.77 -6.73 -8.82
CA ASP A 310 -17.05 -5.46 -9.49
C ASP A 310 -15.83 -4.93 -10.25
N ALA A 311 -14.66 -4.88 -9.61
CA ALA A 311 -13.40 -4.52 -10.28
C ALA A 311 -13.08 -5.47 -11.46
N GLY A 312 -13.34 -6.77 -11.29
CA GLY A 312 -13.19 -7.75 -12.36
C GLY A 312 -14.13 -7.51 -13.54
N GLU A 313 -15.39 -7.14 -13.28
CA GLU A 313 -16.37 -6.78 -14.32
C GLU A 313 -16.05 -5.43 -14.97
N MET A 314 -15.63 -4.41 -14.23
CA MET A 314 -15.17 -3.13 -14.76
C MET A 314 -14.00 -3.29 -15.73
N ILE A 315 -13.00 -4.10 -15.35
CA ILE A 315 -11.88 -4.44 -16.23
C ILE A 315 -12.42 -5.16 -17.48
N LYS A 316 -13.25 -6.21 -17.32
CA LYS A 316 -13.83 -6.93 -18.47
C LYS A 316 -14.60 -6.00 -19.41
N GLU A 317 -15.37 -5.05 -18.89
CA GLU A 317 -16.17 -4.10 -19.68
C GLU A 317 -15.27 -3.10 -20.40
N ARG A 318 -14.23 -2.57 -19.75
CA ARG A 318 -13.21 -1.74 -20.40
C ARG A 318 -12.53 -2.49 -21.56
N TRP A 319 -12.21 -3.78 -21.37
CA TRP A 319 -11.69 -4.64 -22.43
C TRP A 319 -12.71 -4.94 -23.54
N ARG A 320 -14.01 -5.01 -23.24
CA ARG A 320 -15.08 -5.12 -24.24
C ARG A 320 -15.18 -3.84 -25.07
N LEU A 321 -15.18 -2.67 -24.44
CA LEU A 321 -15.22 -1.37 -25.11
C LEU A 321 -14.00 -1.15 -26.02
N ARG A 322 -12.79 -1.45 -25.54
CA ARG A 322 -11.57 -1.41 -26.37
C ARG A 322 -11.63 -2.33 -27.59
N ARG A 323 -12.29 -3.49 -27.48
CA ARG A 323 -12.48 -4.41 -28.62
C ARG A 323 -13.54 -3.91 -29.59
N ARG A 324 -14.59 -3.25 -29.12
CA ARG A 324 -15.63 -2.62 -29.96
C ARG A 324 -15.07 -1.44 -30.74
N ALA A 325 -14.31 -0.56 -30.09
CA ALA A 325 -13.67 0.60 -30.72
C ALA A 325 -12.65 0.22 -31.82
N ARG A 326 -12.09 -1.00 -31.77
CA ARG A 326 -11.21 -1.53 -32.82
C ARG A 326 -11.94 -2.22 -33.99
N LYS A 327 -13.25 -2.47 -33.85
CA LYS A 327 -14.07 -3.16 -34.85
C LYS A 327 -14.91 -2.21 -35.71
N ASN A 328 -15.06 -0.95 -35.30
CA ASN A 328 -15.64 0.10 -36.14
C ASN A 328 -14.48 0.95 -36.69
N PRO A 329 -14.04 0.71 -37.94
CA PRO A 329 -13.09 1.59 -38.62
C PRO A 329 -13.68 2.98 -38.88
#